data_AF-A0A961SW88-F1
#
_entry.id   AF-A0A961SW88-F1
#
_cell.length_a   1.000
_cell.length_b   1.000
_cell.length_c   1.000
_cell.angle_alpha   90.00
_cell.angle_beta   90.00
_cell.angle_gamma   90.00
#
_symmetry.space_group_name_H-M   'P 1'
#
loop_
_entity.id
_entity.type
_entity.pdbx_description
1 polymer ?
#
loop_
_entity_poly.entity_id
_entity_poly.type
_entity_poly.pdbx_seq_one_letter_code
_entity_poly.pdbx_strand_id
1 'polypeptide(L)'
;LVWGGRITTRQSVPRDLGEKLRRDIQAVYPQLDDLEIETAWSGLMGYAIHKMPLIGRLREGFWAVTAFGGHGLNTTAMGGLLIASAITSGDDRWKLFEPYGLQWGGGLAGRAATQLEYWRLQMLDRIEERRAAL
;
A
#
# COMPACT_ATOMS: atom_id res chain seq x y z
N LEU A 1 -14.63 12.75 7.83
CA LEU A 1 -13.78 11.61 8.26
C LEU A 1 -13.22 10.97 7.00
N VAL A 2 -11.93 10.61 6.96
CA VAL A 2 -11.36 9.77 5.89
C VAL A 2 -11.06 8.41 6.48
N TRP A 3 -11.59 7.36 5.87
CA TRP A 3 -11.42 5.98 6.31
C TRP A 3 -10.93 5.13 5.16
N GLY A 4 -9.97 4.24 5.44
CA GLY A 4 -9.34 3.40 4.45
C GLY A 4 -9.04 2.02 5.01
N GLY A 5 -9.13 1.00 4.16
CA GLY A 5 -8.87 -0.38 4.55
C GLY A 5 -9.06 -1.32 3.37
N ARG A 6 -9.18 -2.62 3.67
CA ARG A 6 -9.53 -3.67 2.69
C ARG A 6 -8.50 -3.86 1.56
N ILE A 7 -7.23 -4.01 1.91
CA ILE A 7 -6.15 -4.32 0.96
C ILE A 7 -6.38 -5.68 0.28
N THR A 8 -6.30 -5.70 -1.05
CA THR A 8 -6.43 -6.91 -1.88
C THR A 8 -5.57 -6.78 -3.13
N THR A 9 -5.25 -7.91 -3.77
CA THR A 9 -4.55 -7.92 -5.08
C THR A 9 -5.50 -7.72 -6.26
N ARG A 10 -6.83 -7.65 -6.02
CA ARG A 10 -7.84 -7.38 -7.05
C ARG A 10 -7.78 -5.92 -7.49
N GLN A 11 -7.85 -5.69 -8.80
CA GLN A 11 -7.84 -4.34 -9.38
C GLN A 11 -9.24 -3.74 -9.51
N SER A 12 -10.30 -4.54 -9.38
CA SER A 12 -11.68 -4.08 -9.49
C SER A 12 -12.17 -3.44 -8.19
N VAL A 13 -12.92 -2.35 -8.33
CA VAL A 13 -13.59 -1.69 -7.21
C VAL A 13 -14.77 -2.58 -6.75
N PRO A 14 -14.88 -2.93 -5.47
CA PRO A 14 -16.07 -3.61 -4.95
C PRO A 14 -17.29 -2.70 -5.08
N ARG A 15 -18.41 -3.24 -5.58
CA ARG A 15 -19.69 -2.49 -5.69
C ARG A 15 -20.20 -1.99 -4.34
N ASP A 16 -19.81 -2.65 -3.26
CA ASP A 16 -20.23 -2.41 -1.88
C ASP A 16 -19.13 -1.78 -1.02
N LEU A 17 -18.14 -1.09 -1.62
CA LEU A 17 -17.02 -0.50 -0.88
C LEU A 17 -17.48 0.47 0.21
N GLY A 18 -18.39 1.40 -0.11
CA GLY A 18 -18.91 2.37 0.84
C GLY A 18 -19.59 1.70 2.05
N GLU A 19 -20.45 0.72 1.81
CA GLU A 19 -21.15 -0.04 2.86
C GLU A 19 -20.22 -0.92 3.71
N LYS A 20 -19.11 -1.39 3.13
CA LYS A 20 -18.08 -2.08 3.92
C LYS A 20 -17.34 -1.11 4.84
N LEU A 21 -16.92 0.04 4.33
CA LEU A 21 -16.21 1.05 5.12
C LEU A 21 -17.11 1.67 6.19
N ARG A 22 -18.39 1.90 5.90
CA ARG A 22 -19.41 2.32 6.86
C ARG A 22 -19.45 1.38 8.08
N ARG A 23 -19.57 0.07 7.84
CA ARG A 23 -19.59 -0.94 8.91
C ARG A 23 -18.30 -0.93 9.73
N ASP A 24 -17.16 -0.75 9.08
CA ASP A 24 -15.86 -0.65 9.78
C ASP A 24 -15.80 0.60 10.66
N ILE A 25 -16.30 1.74 10.18
CA ILE A 25 -16.38 2.98 10.97
C ILE A 25 -17.32 2.81 12.16
N GLN A 26 -18.52 2.27 11.96
CA GLN A 26 -19.51 2.07 13.03
C GLN A 26 -19.02 1.12 14.12
N ALA A 27 -18.27 0.07 13.74
CA ALA A 27 -17.67 -0.85 14.71
C ALA A 27 -16.65 -0.16 15.64
N VAL A 28 -15.94 0.87 15.15
CA VAL A 28 -14.93 1.62 15.92
C VAL A 28 -15.54 2.86 16.60
N TYR A 29 -16.50 3.50 15.94
CA TYR A 29 -17.17 4.72 16.39
C TYR A 29 -18.69 4.55 16.35
N PRO A 30 -19.29 3.85 17.33
CA PRO A 30 -20.73 3.60 17.37
C PRO A 30 -21.57 4.88 17.36
N GLN A 31 -21.02 6.00 17.86
CA GLN A 31 -21.69 7.30 17.83
C GLN A 31 -21.87 7.88 16.41
N LEU A 32 -21.30 7.25 15.38
CA LEU A 32 -21.42 7.65 13.98
C LEU A 32 -22.41 6.76 13.21
N ASP A 33 -23.39 6.13 13.87
CA ASP A 33 -24.31 5.19 13.23
C ASP A 33 -25.05 5.77 12.01
N ASP A 34 -25.43 7.05 12.07
CA ASP A 34 -26.15 7.75 10.99
C ASP A 34 -25.23 8.49 9.99
N LEU A 35 -23.92 8.20 9.95
CA LEU A 35 -23.01 8.89 9.03
C LEU A 35 -23.41 8.67 7.56
N GLU A 36 -23.15 9.62 6.66
CA GLU A 36 -23.31 9.40 5.22
C GLU A 36 -21.95 9.18 4.55
N ILE A 37 -21.86 8.22 3.63
CA ILE A 37 -20.68 8.04 2.77
C ILE A 37 -20.86 8.92 1.53
N GLU A 38 -20.27 10.11 1.56
CA GLU A 38 -20.29 11.04 0.41
C GLU A 38 -19.60 10.44 -0.82
N THR A 39 -18.42 9.86 -0.63
CA THR A 39 -17.61 9.29 -1.70
C THR A 39 -16.87 8.03 -1.22
N ALA A 40 -16.77 7.07 -2.13
CA ALA A 40 -15.98 5.86 -1.94
C ALA A 40 -15.24 5.52 -3.23
N TRP A 41 -13.93 5.24 -3.12
CA TRP A 41 -13.09 4.90 -4.25
C TRP A 41 -12.02 3.90 -3.84
N SER A 42 -11.48 3.16 -4.81
CA SER A 42 -10.31 2.32 -4.60
C SER A 42 -9.10 2.89 -5.34
N GLY A 43 -7.91 2.74 -4.76
CA GLY A 43 -6.65 3.06 -5.40
C GLY A 43 -5.84 1.81 -5.72
N LEU A 44 -5.03 1.86 -6.78
CA LEU A 44 -3.99 0.86 -7.02
C LEU A 44 -2.71 1.32 -6.32
N MET A 45 -2.04 0.38 -5.66
CA MET A 45 -0.81 0.62 -4.92
C MET A 45 0.30 -0.27 -5.46
N GLY A 46 1.45 0.33 -5.77
CA GLY A 46 2.64 -0.41 -6.15
C GLY A 46 3.35 -0.97 -4.92
N TYR A 47 3.69 -2.25 -4.96
CA TYR A 47 4.52 -2.90 -3.95
C TYR A 47 5.67 -3.65 -4.62
N ALA A 48 6.86 -3.51 -4.07
CA ALA A 48 7.99 -4.39 -4.36
C ALA A 48 7.95 -5.62 -3.43
N ILE A 49 8.58 -6.73 -3.84
CA ILE A 49 8.60 -7.98 -3.05
C ILE A 49 9.25 -7.75 -1.68
N HIS A 50 10.35 -7.00 -1.64
CA HIS A 50 11.06 -6.63 -0.42
C HIS A 50 10.36 -5.55 0.41
N LYS A 51 9.19 -5.04 -0.04
CA LYS A 51 8.35 -4.06 0.66
C LYS A 51 9.01 -2.71 0.97
N MET A 52 10.17 -2.42 0.36
CA MET A 52 10.82 -1.11 0.38
C MET A 52 10.47 -0.34 -0.89
N PRO A 53 10.48 1.00 -0.87
CA PRO A 53 10.27 1.78 -2.08
C PRO A 53 11.41 1.55 -3.07
N LEU A 54 11.07 1.62 -4.36
CA LEU A 54 12.04 1.61 -5.45
C LEU A 54 12.44 3.05 -5.74
N ILE A 55 13.63 3.43 -5.29
CA ILE A 55 14.21 4.77 -5.48
C ILE A 55 15.60 4.57 -6.08
N GLY A 56 15.80 5.01 -7.31
CA GLY A 56 17.14 4.97 -7.91
C GLY A 56 17.15 5.00 -9.42
N ARG A 57 18.34 4.86 -10.00
CA ARG A 57 18.57 4.91 -11.43
C ARG A 57 18.46 3.50 -12.03
N LEU A 58 17.53 3.31 -12.97
CA LEU A 58 17.33 2.03 -13.66
C LEU A 58 18.27 1.86 -14.86
N ARG A 59 18.55 2.95 -15.55
CA ARG A 59 19.56 3.07 -16.62
C ARG A 59 19.96 4.53 -16.75
N GLU A 60 20.99 4.81 -17.54
CA GLU A 60 21.42 6.19 -17.78
C GLU A 60 20.24 7.08 -18.22
N GLY A 61 20.09 8.22 -17.55
CA GLY A 61 18.99 9.18 -17.77
C GLY A 61 17.59 8.72 -17.30
N PHE A 62 17.44 7.51 -16.75
CA PHE A 62 16.13 6.96 -16.37
C PHE A 62 16.07 6.58 -14.89
N TRP A 63 15.24 7.30 -14.15
CA TRP A 63 15.08 7.18 -12.70
C TRP A 63 13.70 6.61 -12.36
N ALA A 64 13.63 5.80 -11.30
CA ALA A 64 12.40 5.28 -10.75
C ALA A 64 12.21 5.76 -9.32
N VAL A 65 10.98 6.15 -9.01
CA VAL A 65 10.50 6.57 -7.68
C VAL A 65 9.10 6.00 -7.53
N THR A 66 9.00 4.77 -7.02
CA THR A 66 7.73 4.02 -7.00
C THR A 66 7.71 2.98 -5.89
N ALA A 67 6.67 2.14 -5.86
CA ALA A 67 6.50 1.01 -4.95
C ALA A 67 6.47 1.37 -3.45
N PHE A 68 5.96 2.55 -3.11
CA PHE A 68 5.85 3.03 -1.72
C PHE A 68 4.80 2.30 -0.87
N GLY A 69 4.00 1.42 -1.47
CA GLY A 69 2.92 0.74 -0.78
C GLY A 69 2.00 1.71 -0.03
N GLY A 70 1.70 1.39 1.24
CA GLY A 70 0.83 2.18 2.13
C GLY A 70 1.45 3.45 2.70
N HIS A 71 2.71 3.76 2.40
CA HIS A 71 3.44 4.87 3.02
C HIS A 71 3.65 6.05 2.05
N GLY A 72 2.98 6.03 0.89
CA GLY A 72 3.23 6.97 -0.20
C GLY A 72 3.04 8.43 0.17
N LEU A 73 2.03 8.77 1.00
CA LEU A 73 1.73 10.17 1.34
C LEU A 73 2.92 10.88 2.00
N ASN A 74 3.66 10.18 2.87
CA ASN A 74 4.82 10.74 3.57
C ASN A 74 6.10 10.55 2.73
N THR A 75 6.35 9.33 2.27
CA THR A 75 7.67 8.92 1.77
C THR A 75 7.95 9.30 0.31
N THR A 76 6.93 9.61 -0.49
CA THR A 76 7.12 9.97 -1.90
C THR A 76 7.85 11.31 -2.06
N ALA A 77 7.56 12.29 -1.21
CA ALA A 77 8.23 13.59 -1.24
C ALA A 77 9.74 13.45 -1.00
N MET A 78 10.13 12.65 0.00
CA MET A 78 11.53 12.31 0.24
C MET A 78 12.15 11.62 -0.98
N GLY A 79 11.47 10.63 -1.57
CA GLY A 79 11.96 9.95 -2.77
C GLY A 79 12.18 10.90 -3.96
N GLY A 80 11.26 11.84 -4.18
CA GLY A 80 11.38 12.87 -5.19
C GLY A 80 12.57 13.80 -4.95
N LEU A 81 12.78 14.24 -3.70
CA LEU A 81 13.94 15.06 -3.33
C LEU A 81 15.27 14.32 -3.55
N LEU A 82 15.35 13.04 -3.17
CA LEU A 82 16.55 12.23 -3.37
C LEU A 82 16.94 12.15 -4.86
N ILE A 83 15.97 11.92 -5.74
CA ILE A 83 16.24 11.87 -7.18
C ILE A 83 16.56 13.25 -7.75
N ALA A 84 15.84 14.30 -7.33
CA ALA A 84 16.13 15.66 -7.77
C ALA A 84 17.57 16.06 -7.40
N SER A 85 18.00 15.84 -6.15
CA SER A 85 19.36 16.13 -5.69
C SER A 85 20.42 15.30 -6.41
N ALA A 86 20.12 14.04 -6.72
CA ALA A 86 21.02 13.20 -7.51
C ALA A 86 21.25 13.77 -8.91
N ILE A 87 20.19 14.29 -9.55
CA ILE A 87 20.24 14.86 -10.89
C ILE A 87 20.94 16.23 -10.90
N THR A 88 20.59 17.13 -9.97
CA THR A 88 21.05 18.52 -10.01
C THR A 88 22.42 18.73 -9.37
N SER A 89 22.77 17.91 -8.39
CA SER A 89 23.91 18.16 -7.51
C SER A 89 24.84 16.95 -7.36
N GLY A 90 24.54 15.83 -8.02
CA GLY A 90 25.33 14.61 -7.92
C GLY A 90 25.27 13.97 -6.52
N ASP A 91 24.21 14.22 -5.76
CA ASP A 91 24.02 13.63 -4.43
C ASP A 91 23.85 12.11 -4.56
N ASP A 92 24.55 11.35 -3.70
CA ASP A 92 24.59 9.90 -3.70
C ASP A 92 23.73 9.25 -2.61
N ARG A 93 22.99 10.02 -1.80
CA ARG A 93 22.14 9.46 -0.72
C ARG A 93 21.06 8.50 -1.21
N TRP A 94 20.61 8.64 -2.45
CA TRP A 94 19.68 7.68 -3.07
C TRP A 94 20.27 6.27 -3.15
N LYS A 95 21.61 6.11 -3.14
CA LYS A 95 22.28 4.81 -3.18
C LYS A 95 21.99 3.93 -1.96
N LEU A 96 21.53 4.53 -0.85
CA LEU A 96 21.04 3.77 0.31
C LEU A 96 19.86 2.84 -0.05
N PHE A 97 19.17 3.10 -1.18
CA PHE A 97 18.09 2.27 -1.69
C PHE A 97 18.53 1.28 -2.77
N GLU A 98 19.79 1.27 -3.23
CA GLU A 98 20.30 0.32 -4.23
C GLU A 98 20.12 -1.16 -3.85
N PRO A 99 20.26 -1.58 -2.57
CA PRO A 99 19.98 -2.97 -2.17
C PRO A 99 18.53 -3.41 -2.46
N TYR A 100 17.61 -2.46 -2.62
CA TYR A 100 16.19 -2.66 -2.89
C TYR A 100 15.88 -2.43 -4.37
N GLY A 101 16.53 -3.20 -5.23
CA GLY A 101 16.38 -3.12 -6.69
C GLY A 101 15.11 -3.79 -7.25
N LEU A 102 14.95 -3.70 -8.57
CA LEU A 102 13.85 -4.37 -9.27
C LEU A 102 13.96 -5.89 -9.17
N GLN A 103 13.01 -6.51 -8.49
CA GLN A 103 12.87 -7.97 -8.40
C GLN A 103 11.60 -8.42 -9.14
N TRP A 104 11.71 -9.51 -9.90
CA TRP A 104 10.56 -10.07 -10.61
C TRP A 104 9.54 -10.66 -9.64
N GLY A 105 8.34 -10.08 -9.61
CA GLY A 105 7.26 -10.40 -8.67
C GLY A 105 6.49 -11.70 -8.92
N GLY A 106 6.96 -12.60 -9.78
CA GLY A 106 6.28 -13.88 -10.03
C GLY A 106 5.02 -13.81 -10.91
N GLY A 107 4.70 -12.65 -11.49
CA GLY A 107 3.54 -12.47 -12.38
C GLY A 107 2.21 -12.88 -11.72
N LEU A 108 1.38 -13.66 -12.44
CA LEU A 108 0.08 -14.13 -11.93
C LEU A 108 0.22 -15.08 -10.73
N ALA A 109 1.23 -15.97 -10.76
CA ALA A 109 1.48 -16.89 -9.66
C ALA A 109 1.88 -16.14 -8.37
N GLY A 110 2.73 -15.12 -8.50
CA GLY A 110 3.08 -14.24 -7.39
C GLY A 110 1.87 -13.51 -6.81
N ARG A 111 0.99 -12.97 -7.66
CA ARG A 111 -0.26 -12.33 -7.20
C ARG A 111 -1.18 -13.30 -6.46
N ALA A 112 -1.28 -14.55 -6.92
CA ALA A 112 -2.06 -15.59 -6.25
C ALA A 112 -1.47 -15.93 -4.87
N ALA A 113 -0.14 -16.12 -4.79
CA ALA A 113 0.55 -16.38 -3.53
C ALA A 113 0.36 -15.22 -2.52
N THR A 114 0.48 -13.97 -2.98
CA THR A 114 0.21 -12.80 -2.13
C THR A 114 -1.24 -12.77 -1.64
N GLN A 115 -2.21 -13.11 -2.49
CA GLN A 115 -3.62 -13.14 -2.09
C GLN A 115 -3.91 -14.24 -1.06
N LEU A 116 -3.27 -15.41 -1.17
CA LEU A 116 -3.34 -16.47 -0.18
C LEU A 116 -2.77 -16.03 1.17
N GLU A 117 -1.61 -15.35 1.15
CA GLU A 117 -1.01 -14.82 2.38
C GLU A 117 -1.91 -13.77 3.03
N TYR A 118 -2.54 -12.88 2.25
CA TYR A 118 -3.53 -11.94 2.79
C TYR A 118 -4.72 -12.65 3.43
N TRP A 119 -5.23 -13.73 2.84
CA TRP A 119 -6.30 -14.50 3.46
C TRP A 119 -5.85 -15.20 4.74
N ARG A 120 -4.63 -15.71 4.78
CA ARG A 120 -4.04 -16.30 5.98
C ARG A 120 -3.95 -15.27 7.11
N LEU A 121 -3.43 -14.08 6.83
CA LEU A 121 -3.34 -12.98 7.79
C LEU A 121 -4.72 -12.57 8.30
N GLN A 122 -5.68 -12.33 7.40
CA GLN A 122 -7.06 -11.99 7.80
C GLN A 122 -7.73 -13.08 8.65
N MET A 123 -7.40 -14.35 8.43
CA MET A 123 -7.92 -15.44 9.26
C MET A 123 -7.30 -15.40 10.67
N LEU A 124 -5.99 -15.17 10.76
CA LEU A 124 -5.29 -15.04 12.04
C LEU A 124 -5.83 -13.85 12.85
N ASP A 125 -5.98 -12.68 12.21
CA ASP A 125 -6.53 -11.48 12.84
C ASP A 125 -7.92 -11.75 13.42
N ARG A 126 -8.82 -12.40 12.65
CA ARG A 126 -10.16 -12.77 13.14
C ARG A 126 -10.13 -13.74 14.31
N ILE A 127 -9.17 -14.65 14.36
CA ILE A 127 -9.02 -15.59 15.48
C ILE A 127 -8.57 -14.84 16.73
N GLU A 128 -7.63 -13.90 16.58
CA GLU A 128 -7.13 -13.06 17.66
C GLU A 128 -8.21 -12.13 18.21
N GLU A 129 -8.94 -11.44 17.33
CA GLU A 129 -10.10 -10.60 17.70
C GLU A 129 -11.15 -11.39 18.49
N ARG A 130 -11.47 -12.62 18.05
CA ARG A 130 -12.41 -13.50 18.77
C ARG A 130 -11.91 -13.95 20.14
N ARG A 131 -10.60 -14.18 20.28
CA ARG A 131 -10.00 -14.55 21.57
C ARG A 131 -9.99 -13.36 22.53
N ALA A 132 -9.76 -12.15 22.03
CA ALA A 132 -9.77 -10.94 22.84
C ALA A 132 -11.18 -10.52 23.31
N ALA A 133 -12.23 -10.99 22.61
CA ALA A 133 -13.63 -10.72 22.93
C ALA A 133 -14.26 -11.74 23.90
N LEU A 134 -13.55 -12.81 24.28
CA LEU A 134 -13.96 -13.83 25.26
C LEU A 134 -13.34 -13.55 26.63
#